data_AF-A0A6C0IU12-F1
#
_entry.id   AF-A0A6C0IU12-F1
#
_cell.length_a   1.000
_cell.length_b   1.000
_cell.length_c   1.000
_cell.angle_alpha   90.00
_cell.angle_beta   90.00
_cell.angle_gamma   90.00
#
_symmetry.space_group_name_H-M   'P 1'
#
loop_
_entity.id
_entity.type
_entity.pdbx_description
1 polymer ?
#
loop_
_entity_poly.entity_id
_entity_poly.type
_entity_poly.pdbx_seq_one_letter_code
_entity_poly.pdbx_strand_id
1 'polypeptide(L)'
;METSNKTEIKYHCEACNYKCLYQAHWKQHLECEKHKNNGKRKPRCDKVLEPKCKMCDYTTTRTTNMKLHYLNHHSNKEERKKEFKYYCESCDFGHFTKGLFKLHMEAKHATA
;
A
#
# COMPACT_ATOMS: atom_id res chain seq x y z
N MET A 1 -42.61 -27.62 3.50
CA MET A 1 -42.04 -27.34 4.84
C MET A 1 -40.54 -27.59 4.75
N GLU A 2 -39.80 -26.58 4.26
CA GLU A 2 -38.36 -26.69 4.07
C GLU A 2 -37.68 -26.42 5.40
N THR A 3 -37.16 -27.49 6.02
CA THR A 3 -36.42 -27.44 7.27
C THR A 3 -35.13 -26.67 7.04
N SER A 4 -35.14 -25.40 7.47
CA SER A 4 -33.93 -24.58 7.58
C SER A 4 -32.94 -25.29 8.49
N ASN A 5 -31.94 -25.93 7.87
CA ASN A 5 -30.81 -26.56 8.56
C ASN A 5 -29.94 -25.43 9.14
N LYS A 6 -30.37 -24.88 10.27
CA LYS A 6 -29.72 -23.77 10.95
C LYS A 6 -28.48 -24.34 11.66
N THR A 7 -27.38 -24.42 10.93
CA THR A 7 -26.07 -24.78 11.50
C THR A 7 -25.71 -23.73 12.55
N GLU A 8 -25.81 -24.10 13.83
CA GLU A 8 -25.52 -23.21 14.96
C GLU A 8 -24.02 -22.92 15.02
N ILE A 9 -23.63 -21.79 14.44
CA ILE A 9 -22.25 -21.27 14.46
C ILE A 9 -21.86 -20.98 15.91
N LYS A 10 -21.05 -21.86 16.49
CA LYS A 10 -20.61 -21.79 17.89
C LYS A 10 -19.42 -20.84 18.11
N TYR A 11 -18.57 -20.64 17.09
CA TYR A 11 -17.36 -19.83 17.22
C TYR A 11 -17.36 -18.70 16.19
N HIS A 12 -17.18 -17.47 16.68
CA HIS A 12 -17.22 -16.24 15.90
C HIS A 12 -16.05 -15.33 16.30
N CYS A 13 -15.27 -14.89 15.32
CA CYS A 13 -14.23 -13.89 15.52
C CYS A 13 -14.72 -12.52 15.07
N GLU A 14 -14.85 -11.59 15.99
CA GLU A 14 -15.21 -10.20 15.71
C GLU A 14 -14.11 -9.44 14.95
N ALA A 15 -12.84 -9.82 15.14
CA ALA A 15 -11.70 -9.13 14.53
C ALA A 15 -11.60 -9.30 13.00
N CYS A 16 -12.13 -10.40 12.46
CA CYS A 16 -12.12 -10.64 11.01
C CYS A 16 -13.41 -11.29 10.47
N ASN A 17 -14.48 -11.28 11.26
CA ASN A 17 -15.79 -11.87 10.97
C ASN A 17 -15.75 -13.35 10.56
N TYR A 18 -14.75 -14.10 11.03
CA TYR A 18 -14.64 -15.53 10.76
C TYR A 18 -15.64 -16.32 11.62
N LYS A 19 -16.31 -17.29 11.02
CA LYS A 19 -17.35 -18.09 11.65
C LYS A 19 -17.04 -19.57 11.45
N CYS A 20 -17.01 -20.35 12.52
CA CYS A 20 -16.83 -21.79 12.43
C CYS A 20 -17.65 -22.56 13.47
N LEU A 21 -17.92 -23.82 13.15
CA LEU A 21 -18.71 -24.75 13.97
C LEU A 21 -17.81 -25.58 14.90
N TYR A 22 -16.60 -25.89 14.45
CA TYR A 22 -15.70 -26.84 15.10
C TYR A 22 -14.63 -26.13 15.93
N GLN A 23 -14.40 -26.63 17.16
CA GLN A 23 -13.42 -26.07 18.08
C GLN A 23 -11.97 -26.20 17.55
N ALA A 24 -11.66 -27.28 16.82
CA ALA A 24 -10.35 -27.47 16.22
C ALA A 24 -10.02 -26.35 15.21
N HIS A 25 -11.00 -26.00 14.36
CA HIS A 25 -10.85 -24.92 13.39
C HIS A 25 -10.78 -23.55 14.06
N TRP A 26 -11.51 -23.36 15.17
CA TRP A 26 -11.42 -22.14 15.97
C TRP A 26 -10.03 -21.95 16.58
N LYS A 27 -9.44 -23.01 17.16
CA LYS A 27 -8.06 -22.96 17.67
C LYS A 27 -7.06 -22.62 16.56
N GLN A 28 -7.13 -23.32 15.42
CA GLN A 28 -6.27 -23.03 14.28
C GLN A 28 -6.43 -21.59 13.76
N HIS A 29 -7.66 -21.07 13.77
CA HIS A 29 -7.96 -19.69 13.39
C HIS A 29 -7.28 -18.66 14.31
N LEU A 30 -7.33 -18.88 15.63
CA LEU A 30 -6.64 -18.05 16.61
C LEU A 30 -5.11 -18.17 16.51
N GLU A 31 -4.63 -19.35 16.13
CA GLU A 31 -3.21 -19.62 15.93
C GLU A 31 -2.63 -19.11 14.60
N CYS A 32 -3.48 -18.62 13.70
CA CYS A 32 -3.06 -17.96 12.47
C CYS A 32 -2.25 -16.69 12.78
N GLU A 33 -1.25 -16.39 11.95
CA GLU A 33 -0.39 -15.20 12.09
C GLU A 33 -1.17 -13.88 12.21
N LYS A 34 -2.37 -13.81 11.61
CA LYS A 34 -3.26 -12.64 11.70
C LYS A 34 -3.79 -12.42 13.12
N HIS A 35 -4.07 -13.48 13.89
CA HIS A 35 -4.61 -13.39 15.26
C HIS A 35 -3.54 -13.57 16.34
N LYS A 36 -2.45 -14.31 16.06
CA LYS A 36 -1.29 -14.42 16.96
C LYS A 36 -0.64 -13.07 17.28
N ASN A 37 -0.66 -12.13 16.33
CA ASN A 37 -0.06 -10.81 16.52
C ASN A 37 -1.11 -9.72 16.80
N ASN A 38 -2.22 -10.05 17.48
CA ASN A 38 -3.29 -9.13 17.84
C ASN A 38 -3.86 -8.33 16.64
N GLY A 39 -4.06 -9.01 15.50
CA GLY A 39 -4.53 -8.35 14.27
C GLY A 39 -3.44 -7.59 13.50
N LYS A 40 -2.23 -7.43 14.05
CA LYS A 40 -1.14 -6.69 13.40
C LYS A 40 -0.39 -7.60 12.45
N ARG A 41 -0.34 -7.24 11.16
CA ARG A 41 0.56 -7.94 10.23
C ARG A 41 2.00 -7.71 10.66
N LYS A 42 2.81 -8.78 10.71
CA LYS A 42 4.25 -8.66 10.92
C LYS A 42 4.82 -7.73 9.83
N PRO A 43 5.62 -6.70 10.18
CA PRO A 43 6.34 -5.95 9.16
C PRO A 43 7.26 -6.92 8.42
N ARG A 44 7.27 -6.82 7.09
CA ARG A 44 8.13 -7.65 6.26
C ARG A 44 9.59 -7.40 6.69
N CYS A 45 10.34 -8.43 7.02
CA CYS A 45 11.69 -8.28 7.58
C CYS A 45 12.70 -7.67 6.59
N ASP A 46 12.47 -7.83 5.29
CA ASP A 46 13.22 -7.18 4.20
C ASP A 46 12.81 -5.72 3.97
N LYS A 47 11.72 -5.23 4.56
CA LYS A 47 11.24 -3.87 4.35
C LYS A 47 11.95 -2.90 5.29
N VAL A 48 13.17 -2.51 4.93
CA VAL A 48 13.81 -1.32 5.47
C VAL A 48 13.08 -0.11 4.90
N LEU A 49 12.13 0.42 5.66
CA LEU A 49 11.41 1.64 5.33
C LEU A 49 12.11 2.79 6.04
N GLU A 50 12.79 3.65 5.30
CA GLU A 50 13.23 4.95 5.80
C GLU A 50 12.06 5.92 5.65
N PRO A 51 11.36 6.29 6.74
CA PRO A 51 10.12 7.05 6.64
C PRO A 51 10.34 8.54 6.48
N LYS A 52 11.56 9.04 6.71
CA LYS A 52 11.92 10.47 6.61
C LYS A 52 12.95 10.67 5.50
N CYS A 53 12.77 11.71 4.71
CA CYS A 53 13.76 12.13 3.72
C CYS A 53 15.04 12.61 4.43
N LYS A 54 16.21 12.28 3.89
CA LYS A 54 17.51 12.72 4.46
C LYS A 54 17.80 14.20 4.18
N MET A 55 17.11 14.79 3.22
CA MET A 55 17.37 16.13 2.70
C MET A 55 16.31 17.16 3.12
N CYS A 56 15.17 16.73 3.68
CA CYS A 56 14.11 17.62 4.16
C CYS A 56 13.18 16.92 5.17
N ASP A 57 12.20 17.65 5.71
CA ASP A 57 11.23 17.12 6.68
C ASP A 57 10.07 16.31 6.08
N TYR A 58 10.13 15.97 4.79
CA TYR A 58 9.15 15.11 4.16
C TYR A 58 9.17 13.70 4.77
N THR A 59 8.00 13.17 5.10
CA THR A 59 7.84 11.82 5.63
C THR A 59 6.81 11.01 4.85
N THR A 60 7.06 9.72 4.70
CA THR A 60 6.11 8.79 4.04
C THR A 60 6.32 7.35 4.50
N THR A 61 5.24 6.57 4.49
CA THR A 61 5.28 5.14 4.85
C THR A 61 5.54 4.22 3.65
N ARG A 62 5.68 4.79 2.45
CA ARG A 62 5.86 4.08 1.18
C ARG A 62 7.20 4.43 0.55
N THR A 63 8.06 3.43 0.37
CA THR A 63 9.37 3.58 -0.28
C THR A 63 9.27 4.17 -1.70
N THR A 64 8.23 3.80 -2.46
CA THR A 64 7.96 4.35 -3.79
C THR A 64 7.69 5.85 -3.76
N ASN A 65 6.97 6.33 -2.74
CA ASN A 65 6.66 7.74 -2.59
C ASN A 65 7.90 8.52 -2.14
N MET A 66 8.75 7.91 -1.30
CA MET A 66 10.03 8.50 -0.92
C MET A 66 10.93 8.67 -2.14
N LYS A 67 11.01 7.64 -3.00
CA LYS A 67 11.77 7.71 -4.26
C LYS A 67 11.22 8.78 -5.19
N LEU A 68 9.89 8.87 -5.34
CA LEU A 68 9.22 9.91 -6.15
C LEU A 68 9.57 11.32 -5.64
N HIS A 69 9.49 11.52 -4.32
CA HIS A 69 9.83 12.79 -3.68
C HIS A 69 11.30 13.14 -3.90
N TYR A 70 12.22 12.22 -3.62
CA TYR A 70 13.65 12.44 -3.82
C TYR A 70 13.97 12.83 -5.26
N LEU A 71 13.43 12.10 -6.25
CA LEU A 71 13.71 12.39 -7.65
C LEU A 71 13.13 13.74 -8.12
N ASN A 72 11.98 14.17 -7.62
CA ASN A 72 11.39 15.44 -8.04
C ASN A 72 11.95 16.66 -7.29
N HIS A 73 12.43 16.50 -6.05
CA HIS A 73 12.84 17.62 -5.20
C HIS A 73 14.35 17.70 -4.93
N HIS A 74 15.06 16.57 -4.99
CA HIS A 74 16.46 16.49 -4.57
C HIS A 74 17.40 15.95 -5.65
N SER A 75 16.89 15.27 -6.68
CA SER A 75 17.73 14.81 -7.79
C SER A 75 17.81 15.82 -8.94
N ASN A 76 18.86 15.66 -9.73
CA ASN A 76 19.14 16.45 -10.91
C ASN A 76 18.18 16.08 -12.06
N LYS A 77 18.04 16.98 -13.04
CA LYS A 77 17.19 16.80 -14.22
C LYS A 77 17.54 15.54 -15.03
N GLU A 78 18.82 15.23 -15.18
CA GLU A 78 19.29 14.06 -15.93
C GLU A 78 18.89 12.75 -15.24
N GLU A 79 19.16 12.65 -13.94
CA GLU A 79 18.75 11.52 -13.11
C GLU A 79 17.23 11.35 -13.09
N ARG A 80 16.50 12.48 -13.03
CA ARG A 80 15.04 12.50 -13.08
C ARG A 80 14.52 11.92 -14.39
N LYS A 81 15.06 12.35 -15.53
CA LYS A 81 14.69 11.86 -16.86
C LYS A 81 15.05 10.38 -17.05
N LYS A 82 16.16 9.93 -16.47
CA LYS A 82 16.63 8.54 -16.55
C LYS A 82 15.79 7.59 -15.69
N GLU A 83 15.46 7.99 -14.47
CA GLU A 83 14.74 7.13 -13.51
C GLU A 83 13.22 7.12 -13.73
N PHE A 84 12.64 8.24 -14.19
CA PHE A 84 11.20 8.28 -14.45
C PHE A 84 10.85 7.73 -15.83
N LYS A 85 9.99 6.72 -15.84
CA LYS A 85 9.41 6.18 -17.07
C LYS A 85 8.50 7.19 -17.79
N TYR A 86 7.86 8.09 -17.05
CA TYR A 86 7.02 9.15 -17.59
C TYR A 86 7.49 10.48 -17.05
N TYR A 87 8.16 11.25 -17.90
CA TYR A 87 8.83 12.48 -17.53
C TYR A 87 8.37 13.62 -18.46
N CYS A 88 8.07 14.77 -17.86
CA CYS A 88 7.69 15.99 -18.55
C CYS A 88 8.90 16.91 -18.68
N GLU A 89 9.39 17.13 -19.90
CA GLU A 89 10.54 18.00 -20.14
C GLU A 89 10.23 19.48 -19.89
N SER A 90 8.96 19.87 -20.06
CA SER A 90 8.46 21.23 -19.90
C SER A 90 8.34 21.66 -18.44
N CYS A 91 7.89 20.76 -17.57
CA CYS A 91 7.73 21.03 -16.14
C CYS A 91 8.86 20.47 -15.28
N ASP A 92 9.84 19.80 -15.89
CA ASP A 92 10.90 19.08 -15.18
C ASP A 92 10.32 18.06 -14.19
N PHE A 93 9.11 17.52 -14.39
CA PHE A 93 8.41 16.70 -13.40
C PHE A 93 8.17 15.29 -13.91
N GLY A 94 8.34 14.28 -13.06
CA GLY A 94 8.20 12.89 -13.46
C GLY A 94 7.37 12.03 -12.51
N HIS A 95 6.77 10.98 -13.08
CA HIS A 95 6.00 9.98 -12.36
C HIS A 95 6.35 8.56 -12.82
N PHE A 96 6.20 7.59 -11.92
CA PHE A 96 6.41 6.17 -12.24
C PHE A 96 5.22 5.50 -12.95
N THR A 97 4.11 6.21 -13.11
CA THR A 97 2.82 5.62 -13.52
C THR A 97 2.18 6.47 -14.59
N LYS A 98 1.71 5.82 -15.66
CA LYS A 98 1.09 6.48 -16.81
C LYS A 98 -0.14 7.30 -16.43
N GLY A 99 -1.01 6.77 -15.56
CA GLY A 99 -2.26 7.44 -15.17
C GLY A 99 -2.01 8.78 -14.48
N LEU A 100 -1.04 8.83 -13.57
CA LEU A 100 -0.67 10.05 -12.84
C LEU A 100 0.08 11.04 -13.74
N PHE A 101 0.87 10.54 -14.69
CA PHE A 101 1.47 11.40 -15.73
C PHE A 101 0.42 12.00 -16.67
N LYS A 102 -0.59 11.22 -17.08
CA LYS A 102 -1.69 11.71 -17.90
C LYS A 102 -2.47 12.81 -17.17
N LEU A 103 -2.79 12.60 -15.90
CA LEU A 103 -3.42 13.61 -15.06
C LEU A 103 -2.56 14.89 -14.96
N HIS A 104 -1.24 14.75 -14.82
CA HIS A 104 -0.32 15.89 -14.84
C HIS A 104 -0.38 16.64 -16.18
N MET A 105 -0.38 15.93 -17.31
CA MET A 105 -0.54 16.54 -18.64
C MET A 105 -1.89 17.24 -18.79
N GLU A 106 -2.98 16.63 -18.34
CA GLU A 106 -4.32 17.22 -18.37
C GLU A 106 -4.42 18.46 -17.44
N ALA A 107 -3.75 18.46 -16.30
CA ALA A 107 -3.81 19.58 -15.36
C ALA A 107 -2.86 20.75 -15.69
N LYS A 108 -1.69 20.46 -16.27
CA LYS A 108 -0.61 21.45 -16.51
C LYS A 108 -0.38 21.77 -17.97
N HIS A 109 -0.78 20.88 -18.87
CA HIS A 109 -0.57 20.98 -20.31
C HIS A 109 -1.84 20.69 -21.09
N ALA A 110 -3.02 20.87 -20.48
CA ALA A 110 -4.27 20.84 -21.24
C ALA A 110 -4.18 21.90 -22.34
N THR A 111 -3.94 21.41 -23.56
CA THR A 111 -4.16 22.18 -24.77
C THR A 111 -5.66 22.37 -24.88
N ALA A 112 -6.10 23.61 -24.63
CA ALA A 112 -7.43 24.07 -25.04
C ALA A 112 -7.57 23.98 -26.56
#